data_AF-W6K7P2-F1
#
_entry.id   AF-W6K7P2-F1
#
_cell.length_a   1.000
_cell.length_b   1.000
_cell.length_c   1.000
_cell.angle_alpha   90.00
_cell.angle_beta   90.00
_cell.angle_gamma   90.00
#
_symmetry.space_group_name_H-M   'P 1'
#
loop_
_entity.id
_entity.type
_entity.pdbx_description
1 polymer ?
#
loop_
_entity_poly.entity_id
_entity_poly.type
_entity_poly.pdbx_seq_one_letter_code
_entity_poly.pdbx_strand_id
1 'polypeptide(L)' 'MYQPPNGELRAFDVRFVNTTVREKLANHESHSLYEDRWGETQVLRINADSADEARAKITRRYPAEQGFVVEAVQEAAN' A
#
# COMPACT_ATOMS: atom_id res chain seq x y z
N MET A 1 -2.57 24.60 8.97
CA MET A 1 -1.91 23.33 8.62
C MET A 1 -0.46 23.44 9.09
N TYR A 2 -0.04 22.65 10.08
CA TYR A 2 1.29 22.72 10.66
C TYR A 2 2.16 21.70 9.93
N GLN A 3 2.96 22.15 8.98
CA GLN A 3 4.01 21.33 8.37
C GLN A 3 5.25 21.55 9.26
N PRO A 4 5.72 20.55 10.01
CA PRO A 4 6.90 20.73 10.84
C PRO A 4 8.10 21.06 9.93
N PRO A 5 8.93 22.05 10.31
CA PRO A 5 10.09 22.45 9.52
C PRO A 5 11.23 21.48 9.85
N ASN A 6 11.26 20.33 9.19
CA ASN A 6 12.46 19.53 8.97
C ASN A 6 12.02 18.24 8.26
N GLY A 7 12.74 17.88 7.18
CA GLY A 7 12.55 16.63 6.44
C GLY A 7 12.94 15.38 7.22
N GLU A 8 12.42 15.23 8.45
CA GLU A 8 12.43 13.98 9.19
C GLU A 8 11.41 13.07 8.53
N LEU A 9 11.89 12.28 7.57
CA LEU A 9 11.11 11.22 6.95
C LEU A 9 10.55 10.32 8.06
N ARG A 10 9.23 10.30 8.20
CA ARG A 10 8.53 9.41 9.11
C ARG A 10 8.27 8.10 8.41
N ALA A 11 8.38 7.02 9.14
CA ALA A 11 7.95 5.72 8.64
C ALA A 11 6.42 5.68 8.68
N PHE A 12 5.80 5.24 7.59
CA PHE A 12 4.38 4.98 7.49
C PHE A 12 4.17 3.53 7.07
N ASP A 13 3.38 2.81 7.84
CA ASP A 13 2.90 1.47 7.51
C ASP A 13 1.63 1.61 6.66
N VAL A 14 1.78 1.33 5.35
CA VAL A 14 0.67 1.33 4.39
C VAL A 14 0.15 -0.09 4.25
N ARG A 15 -1.11 -0.29 4.60
CA ARG A 15 -1.84 -1.53 4.40
C ARG A 15 -2.59 -1.47 3.08
N PHE A 16 -2.35 -2.43 2.21
CA PHE A 16 -2.99 -2.53 0.91
C PHE A 16 -3.19 -3.98 0.51
N VAL A 17 -4.19 -4.25 -0.31
CA VAL A 17 -4.55 -5.58 -0.79
C VAL A 17 -4.82 -5.51 -2.28
N ASN A 18 -4.52 -6.58 -3.02
CA ASN A 18 -4.95 -6.70 -4.41
C ASN A 18 -6.30 -7.42 -4.46
N THR A 19 -7.38 -6.67 -4.64
CA THR A 19 -8.73 -7.26 -4.71
C THR A 19 -8.89 -8.13 -5.95
N THR A 20 -8.23 -7.79 -7.06
CA THR A 20 -8.25 -8.59 -8.29
C THR A 20 -7.62 -9.97 -8.08
N VAL A 21 -6.49 -10.05 -7.37
CA VAL A 21 -5.87 -11.34 -7.00
C VAL A 21 -6.79 -12.11 -6.05
N ARG A 22 -7.42 -11.44 -5.07
CA ARG A 22 -8.38 -12.08 -4.16
C ARG A 22 -9.60 -12.65 -4.89
N GLU A 23 -10.12 -11.94 -5.88
CA GLU A 23 -11.22 -12.39 -6.72
C GLU A 23 -10.79 -13.55 -7.63
N LYS A 24 -9.60 -13.47 -8.23
CA LYS A 24 -9.02 -14.56 -9.05
C LYS A 24 -8.85 -15.84 -8.23
N LEU A 25 -8.26 -15.73 -7.04
CA LEU A 25 -8.13 -16.82 -6.08
C LEU A 25 -9.47 -17.45 -5.69
N ALA A 26 -10.49 -16.62 -5.46
CA ALA A 26 -11.84 -17.10 -5.17
C ALA A 26 -12.45 -17.89 -6.33
N ASN A 27 -12.04 -17.60 -7.57
CA ASN A 27 -12.41 -18.35 -8.76
C ASN A 27 -11.50 -19.57 -9.02
N HIS A 28 -10.66 -19.98 -8.06
CA HIS A 28 -9.65 -21.05 -8.23
C HIS A 28 -8.63 -20.76 -9.36
N GLU A 29 -8.50 -19.50 -9.78
CA GLU A 29 -7.50 -19.06 -10.74
C GLU A 29 -6.35 -18.35 -10.01
N SER A 30 -5.12 -18.85 -10.17
CA SER A 30 -3.94 -18.08 -9.77
C SER A 30 -3.70 -16.98 -10.80
N HIS A 31 -3.42 -15.76 -10.33
CA HIS A 31 -3.14 -14.67 -11.25
C HIS A 31 -1.75 -14.86 -11.87
N SER A 32 -1.64 -14.93 -13.20
CA SER A 32 -0.36 -15.19 -13.87
C SER A 32 0.73 -14.12 -13.64
N LEU A 33 0.33 -12.94 -13.17
CA LEU A 33 1.23 -11.79 -12.96
C LEU A 33 1.59 -11.56 -11.49
N TYR A 34 0.73 -11.98 -10.56
CA TYR A 34 0.88 -11.71 -9.14
C TYR A 34 0.62 -12.98 -8.34
N GLU A 35 1.56 -13.32 -7.47
CA GLU A 35 1.42 -14.41 -6.51
C GLU A 35 0.17 -14.25 -5.63
N ASP A 36 -0.37 -15.39 -5.19
CA ASP A 36 -1.58 -15.48 -4.38
C ASP A 36 -1.51 -14.64 -3.09
N ARG A 37 -0.29 -14.46 -2.55
CA ARG A 37 0.00 -13.61 -1.39
C ARG A 37 -0.49 -12.16 -1.54
N TRP A 38 -0.62 -11.66 -2.77
CA TRP A 38 -1.10 -10.30 -3.03
C TRP A 38 -2.61 -10.15 -2.81
N GLY A 39 -3.37 -11.25 -2.77
CA GLY A 39 -4.79 -11.26 -2.40
C GLY A 39 -5.03 -11.10 -0.89
N GLU A 40 -3.98 -11.21 -0.08
CA GLU A 40 -4.00 -10.94 1.35
C GLU A 40 -3.54 -9.51 1.65
N THR A 41 -3.94 -8.98 2.81
CA THR A 41 -3.53 -7.63 3.23
C THR A 41 -2.01 -7.57 3.42
N GLN A 42 -1.34 -6.84 2.54
CA GLN A 42 0.09 -6.54 2.61
C GLN A 42 0.32 -5.25 3.39
N VAL A 43 1.35 -5.26 4.23
CA VAL A 43 1.77 -4.06 4.98
C VAL A 43 3.18 -3.69 4.52
N LEU A 44 3.34 -2.51 3.96
CA LEU A 44 4.64 -1.99 3.56
C LEU A 44 4.98 -0.73 4.33
N ARG A 45 6.14 -0.76 4.98
CA ARG A 45 6.72 0.39 5.64
C ARG A 45 7.45 1.26 4.64
N ILE A 46 7.08 2.53 4.55
CA ILE A 46 7.72 3.49 3.67
C ILE A 46 8.05 4.78 4.41
N ASN A 47 9.17 5.38 4.03
CA ASN A 47 9.59 6.65 4.59
C ASN A 47 9.03 7.80 3.75
N ALA A 48 8.23 8.66 4.36
CA ALA A 48 7.60 9.80 3.72
C ALA A 48 7.54 11.00 4.68
N ASP A 49 7.39 12.19 4.12
CA ASP A 49 7.19 13.39 4.93
C ASP A 49 5.77 13.44 5.54
N SER A 50 4.80 12.84 4.85
CA SER A 50 3.39 12.85 5.25
C SER A 50 2.66 11.60 4.76
N ALA A 51 1.52 11.28 5.39
CA ALA A 51 0.67 10.16 5.00
C ALA A 51 0.19 10.24 3.54
N ASP A 52 -0.02 11.46 3.02
CA ASP A 52 -0.41 11.68 1.63
C ASP A 52 0.74 11.35 0.66
N GLU A 53 1.97 11.78 0.98
CA GLU A 53 3.17 11.41 0.20
C GLU A 53 3.41 9.89 0.27
N ALA A 54 3.20 9.29 1.44
CA ALA A 54 3.30 7.85 1.63
C ALA A 54 2.33 7.11 0.69
N ARG A 55 1.06 7.54 0.70
CA ARG A 55 0.02 7.02 -0.20
C ARG A 55 0.42 7.22 -1.66
N ALA A 56 0.87 8.41 -2.05
CA ALA A 56 1.27 8.70 -3.43
C ALA A 56 2.44 7.80 -3.89
N LYS A 57 3.43 7.54 -3.03
CA LYS A 57 4.52 6.61 -3.33
C LYS A 57 4.01 5.18 -3.55
N ILE A 58 3.11 4.70 -2.69
CA ILE A 58 2.49 3.38 -2.85
C ILE A 58 1.65 3.33 -4.11
N THR A 59 0.78 4.30 -4.36
CA THR A 59 -0.09 4.33 -5.56
C THR A 59 0.73 4.40 -6.84
N ARG A 60 1.91 5.04 -6.82
CA ARG A 60 2.84 5.05 -7.95
C ARG A 60 3.54 3.70 -8.17
N ARG A 61 3.80 2.94 -7.11
CA ARG A 61 4.44 1.62 -7.17
C ARG A 61 3.44 0.49 -7.45
N TYR A 62 2.24 0.62 -6.91
CA TYR A 62 1.12 -0.31 -6.93
C TYR A 62 -0.15 0.47 -7.31
N PRO A 63 -0.37 0.70 -8.61
CA PRO A 63 -1.52 1.47 -9.07
C PRO A 63 -2.82 0.71 -8.84
N ALA A 64 -3.89 1.45 -8.51
CA ALA A 64 -5.22 0.88 -8.36
C ALA A 64 -5.75 0.24 -9.64
N GLU A 65 -5.23 0.65 -10.81
CA GLU A 65 -5.50 0.04 -12.11
C GLU A 65 -5.08 -1.44 -12.18
N GLN A 66 -4.10 -1.86 -11.37
CA GLN A 66 -3.67 -3.27 -11.25
C GLN A 66 -4.45 -4.03 -10.16
N GLY A 67 -5.49 -3.43 -9.58
CA GLY A 67 -6.31 -4.03 -8.53
C GLY A 67 -5.83 -3.75 -7.10
N PHE A 68 -4.79 -2.94 -6.91
CA PHE A 68 -4.27 -2.60 -5.58
C PHE A 68 -5.10 -1.53 -4.89
N VAL A 69 -5.69 -1.88 -3.75
CA VAL A 69 -6.49 -0.98 -2.93
C VAL A 69 -5.76 -0.72 -1.61
N VAL A 70 -5.48 0.55 -1.33
CA VAL A 70 -4.92 0.97 -0.04
C VAL A 70 -6.04 1.01 0.99
N GLU A 71 -5.98 0.12 1.98
CA GLU A 71 -6.98 0.04 3.06
C GLU A 71 -6.69 1.07 4.16
N ALA A 72 -5.42 1.22 4.55
CA ALA A 72 -5.03 2.11 5.62
C ALA A 72 -3.60 2.63 5.45
N VAL A 73 -3.36 3.85 5.93
CA VAL A 73 -2.02 4.43 6.08
C VAL A 73 -1.89 4.84 7.54
N GLN A 74 -0.93 4.25 8.26
CA GLN A 74 -0.66 4.59 9.65
C GLN A 74 0.79 5.06 9.78
N GLU A 75 1.01 6.10 10.58
CA GLU A 75 2.37 6.48 10.97
C GLU A 75 2.93 5.38 11.86
N ALA A 76 4.07 4.80 11.45
CA ALA A 76 4.80 3.85 12.25
C ALA A 76 5.47 4.62 13.38
N ALA A 77 4.77 4.75 14.50
CA ALA A 77 5.33 5.31 15.72
C ALA A 77 6.50 4.44 16.15
N ASN A 78 7.70 5.02 16.16
CA ASN A 78 8.92 4.40 16.69
C ASN A 78 9.00 4.58 18.20
#